data_AF-A0A7T4N697-F1
#
_entry.id   AF-A0A7T4N697-F1
#
_cell.length_a   1.000
_cell.length_b   1.000
_cell.length_c   1.000
_cell.angle_alpha   90.00
_cell.angle_beta   90.00
_cell.angle_gamma   90.00
#
_symmetry.space_group_name_H-M   'P 1'
#
loop_
_entity.id
_entity.type
_entity.pdbx_description
1 polymer ?
#
loop_
_entity_poly.entity_id
_entity_poly.type
_entity_poly.pdbx_seq_one_letter_code
_entity_poly.pdbx_strand_id
1 'polypeptide(L)' 'MKKHAYVEHRPRSTDKNTPTLHHVVIVEHKEVKQTATQKEAADWALAQDYIVHVARERHLQDRDQPAHWRSYP' A
#
# COMPACT_ATOMS: atom_id res chain seq x y z
N MET A 1 -6.90 -20.65 -3.97
CA MET A 1 -7.41 -19.39 -3.40
C MET A 1 -6.37 -18.31 -3.65
N LYS A 2 -6.74 -17.14 -4.20
CA LYS A 2 -5.76 -16.08 -4.48
C LYS A 2 -5.21 -15.54 -3.16
N LYS A 3 -3.90 -15.23 -3.12
CA LYS A 3 -3.28 -14.59 -1.96
C LYS A 3 -3.60 -13.10 -1.95
N HIS A 4 -3.56 -12.51 -0.77
CA HIS A 4 -3.75 -11.08 -0.57
C HIS A 4 -2.40 -10.37 -0.59
N ALA A 5 -2.35 -9.23 -1.28
CA ALA A 5 -1.21 -8.33 -1.31
C ALA A 5 -1.61 -6.97 -0.73
N TYR A 6 -0.80 -6.44 0.17
CA TYR A 6 -1.02 -5.15 0.82
C TYR A 6 0.05 -4.16 0.39
N VAL A 7 -0.36 -3.06 -0.23
CA VAL A 7 0.53 -1.98 -0.66
C VAL A 7 0.57 -0.92 0.42
N GLU A 8 1.76 -0.67 0.96
CA GLU A 8 1.99 0.34 2.00
C GLU A 8 3.09 1.33 1.58
N HIS A 9 2.97 2.57 2.04
CA HIS A 9 4.04 3.56 1.93
C HIS A 9 5.08 3.42 3.06
N ARG A 10 6.29 3.94 2.83
CA ARG A 10 7.42 3.94 3.77
C ARG A 10 8.09 5.31 3.83
N PRO A 11 8.73 5.69 4.96
CA PRO A 11 8.79 4.95 6.21
C PRO A 11 7.43 4.94 6.94
N ARG A 12 7.25 3.99 7.86
CA ARG A 12 6.13 4.04 8.80
C ARG A 12 6.42 5.15 9.81
N SER A 13 5.75 6.29 9.69
CA SER A 13 5.93 7.45 10.58
C SER A 13 4.60 7.99 11.08
N THR A 14 4.53 8.33 12.37
CA THR A 14 3.40 9.05 12.98
C THR A 14 3.44 10.56 12.74
N ASP A 15 4.56 11.10 12.29
CA ASP A 15 4.68 12.50 11.91
C ASP A 15 4.07 12.73 10.52
N LYS A 16 3.14 13.69 10.45
CA LYS A 16 2.40 14.07 9.23
C LYS A 16 3.29 14.73 8.17
N ASN A 17 4.45 15.25 8.56
CA ASN A 17 5.39 15.91 7.65
C ASN A 17 6.44 14.95 7.09
N THR A 18 6.47 13.70 7.57
CA THR A 18 7.41 12.72 7.03
C THR A 18 7.02 12.38 5.58
N PRO A 19 7.93 12.57 4.62
CA PRO A 19 7.64 12.25 3.23
C PRO A 19 7.55 10.73 3.01
N THR A 20 6.69 10.33 2.07
CA THR A 20 6.75 8.98 1.50
C THR A 20 7.99 8.86 0.62
N LEU A 21 8.84 7.88 0.91
CA LEU A 21 10.07 7.60 0.17
C LEU A 21 9.90 6.51 -0.88
N HIS A 22 9.09 5.50 -0.57
CA HIS A 22 8.81 4.38 -1.47
C HIS A 22 7.57 3.61 -1.00
N HIS A 23 7.15 2.64 -1.80
CA HIS A 23 6.06 1.73 -1.48
C HIS A 23 6.58 0.30 -1.43
N VAL A 24 5.89 -0.52 -0.64
CA VAL A 24 6.18 -1.95 -0.51
C VAL A 24 4.93 -2.76 -0.78
N VAL A 25 5.11 -3.95 -1.34
CA VAL A 25 4.08 -4.98 -1.44
C VAL A 25 4.34 -6.02 -0.36
N ILE A 26 3.35 -6.27 0.48
CA ILE A 26 3.41 -7.24 1.58
C ILE A 26 2.50 -8.41 1.25
N VAL A 27 3.06 -9.61 1.23
CA VAL A 27 2.33 -10.88 1.06
C VAL A 27 2.77 -11.81 2.18
N GLU A 28 1.80 -12.43 2.88
CA GLU A 28 2.08 -13.34 3.99
C GLU A 28 3.04 -12.74 5.05
N HIS A 29 2.81 -11.47 5.39
CA HIS A 29 3.61 -10.68 6.35
C HIS A 29 5.06 -10.41 5.93
N LYS A 30 5.42 -10.64 4.68
CA LYS A 30 6.76 -10.35 4.14
C LYS A 30 6.68 -9.28 3.06
N GLU A 31 7.60 -8.31 3.12
CA GLU A 31 7.82 -7.39 2.01
C GLU A 31 8.45 -8.16 0.86
N VAL A 32 7.76 -8.24 -0.28
CA VAL A 32 8.18 -9.03 -1.44
C VAL A 32 8.61 -8.15 -2.62
N LYS A 33 8.27 -6.86 -2.58
CA LYS A 33 8.63 -5.88 -3.60
C LYS A 33 8.68 -4.48 -3.00
N GLN A 34 9.63 -3.68 -3.46
CA GLN A 34 9.70 -2.23 -3.24
C GLN A 34 9.56 -1.52 -4.59
N THR A 35 8.81 -0.41 -4.63
CA THR A 35 8.60 0.43 -5.83
C THR A 35 8.66 1.91 -5.47
N ALA A 36 8.82 2.77 -6.47
CA ALA A 36 8.86 4.21 -6.25
C ALA A 36 7.46 4.80 -6.02
N THR A 37 6.44 4.19 -6.64
CA THR A 37 5.05 4.66 -6.56
C THR A 37 4.08 3.58 -6.10
N GLN A 38 2.96 4.01 -5.52
CA GLN A 38 1.85 3.14 -5.12
C GLN A 38 1.26 2.37 -6.31
N LYS A 39 1.13 3.05 -7.45
CA LYS A 39 0.62 2.47 -8.70
C LYS A 39 1.51 1.33 -9.18
N GLU A 40 2.83 1.52 -9.20
CA GLU A 40 3.76 0.44 -9.58
C GLU A 40 3.65 -0.78 -8.67
N ALA A 41 3.51 -0.58 -7.36
CA ALA A 41 3.33 -1.68 -6.41
C ALA A 41 2.02 -2.43 -6.65
N ALA A 42 0.92 -1.70 -6.84
CA ALA A 42 -0.41 -2.28 -7.07
C ALA A 42 -0.49 -3.02 -8.41
N ASP A 43 -0.02 -2.39 -9.49
CA ASP A 43 0.00 -3.00 -10.83
C ASP A 43 0.88 -4.27 -10.84
N TRP A 44 2.03 -4.23 -10.18
CA TRP A 44 2.88 -5.42 -10.04
C TRP A 44 2.14 -6.54 -9.28
N ALA A 45 1.46 -6.22 -8.19
CA ALA A 45 0.73 -7.22 -7.40
C ALA A 45 -0.46 -7.82 -8.15
N LEU A 46 -1.19 -7.02 -8.95
CA LEU A 46 -2.23 -7.50 -9.86
C LEU A 46 -1.64 -8.46 -10.91
N ALA A 47 -0.48 -8.14 -11.48
CA ALA A 47 0.19 -9.00 -12.46
C ALA A 47 0.66 -10.34 -11.87
N GLN A 48 0.82 -10.45 -10.54
CA GLN A 48 1.11 -11.70 -9.83
C GLN A 48 -0.16 -12.48 -9.43
N ASP A 49 -1.35 -12.07 -9.88
CA ASP A 49 -2.65 -12.67 -9.55
C ASP A 49 -3.05 -12.57 -8.06
N TYR A 50 -2.63 -11.50 -7.38
CA TYR A 50 -3.04 -11.23 -5.99
C TYR A 50 -4.33 -10.42 -5.88
N ILE A 51 -5.04 -10.57 -4.75
CA ILE A 51 -6.09 -9.63 -4.33
C ILE A 51 -5.40 -8.43 -3.69
N VAL A 52 -5.43 -7.28 -4.35
CA VAL A 52 -4.65 -6.09 -3.96
C VAL A 52 -5.44 -5.16 -3.03
N HIS A 53 -4.82 -4.82 -1.91
CA HIS A 53 -5.30 -3.86 -0.92
C HIS A 53 -4.30 -2.72 -0.84
N VAL A 54 -4.75 -1.49 -1.01
CA VAL A 54 -3.86 -0.33 -0.99
C VAL A 54 -4.13 0.50 0.27
N ALA A 55 -3.08 0.73 1.06
CA ALA A 55 -3.15 1.59 2.23
C ALA A 55 -3.33 3.05 1.79
N ARG A 56 -4.23 3.78 2.46
CA ARG A 56 -4.32 5.24 2.25
C ARG A 56 -3.01 5.93 2.65
N GLU A 57 -2.56 6.84 1.80
CA GLU A 57 -1.46 7.75 2.12
C GLU A 57 -1.97 8.90 3.00
N ARG A 58 -1.32 9.09 4.16
CA ARG A 58 -1.83 9.90 5.28
C ARG A 58 -2.00 11.40 4.99
N HIS A 59 -1.49 11.91 3.88
CA HIS A 59 -1.66 13.30 3.48
C HIS A 59 -3.05 13.60 2.88
N LEU A 60 -3.85 12.57 2.57
CA LEU A 60 -5.24 12.70 2.12
C LEU A 60 -6.23 12.55 3.30
N GLN A 61 -6.07 13.42 4.30
CA GLN A 61 -6.79 13.40 5.58
C GLN A 61 -8.30 13.65 5.42
N ASP A 62 -9.06 12.57 5.30
CA ASP A 62 -10.44 12.52 5.75
C ASP A 62 -10.47 11.64 7.01
N ARG A 63 -10.22 12.27 8.16
CA ARG A 63 -10.03 11.58 9.45
C ARG A 63 -11.31 10.99 10.02
N ASP A 64 -12.45 11.40 9.46
CA ASP A 64 -13.77 11.01 9.94
C ASP A 64 -14.22 9.66 9.34
N GLN A 65 -13.51 9.15 8.32
CA GLN A 65 -13.77 7.84 7.71
C GLN A 65 -12.57 6.87 7.79
N PRO A 66 -12.56 5.95 8.76
CA PRO A 66 -11.42 5.08 9.10
C PRO A 66 -11.22 3.87 8.17
N ALA A 67 -11.74 3.86 6.93
CA ALA A 67 -11.49 2.74 6.01
C ALA A 67 -10.02 2.74 5.54
N HIS A 68 -9.18 1.97 6.23
CA HIS A 68 -7.72 1.93 6.08
C HIS A 68 -7.24 1.38 4.73
N TRP A 69 -8.05 0.54 4.07
CA TRP A 69 -7.70 -0.17 2.85
C TRP A 69 -8.74 0.11 1.76
N ARG A 70 -8.27 0.48 0.57
CA ARG A 70 -9.12 0.60 -0.61
C ARG A 70 -8.85 -0.59 -1.54
N SER A 71 -9.91 -1.12 -2.15
CA SER A 71 -9.78 -1.97 -3.33
C SER A 71 -9.16 -1.12 -4.44
N TYR A 72 -8.08 -1.60 -5.04
CA TYR A 72 -7.46 -0.95 -6.19
C TYR A 72 -8.21 -1.39 -7.47
N PRO A 73 -8.68 -0.46 -8.32
CA PRO A 73 -9.42 -0.78 -9.53
C PRO A 73 -8.55 -1.47 -10.60
#